data_AF-A0A1B0G575-F1
#
_entry.id   AF-A0A1B0G575-F1
#
_cell.length_a   1.000
_cell.length_b   1.000
_cell.length_c   1.000
_cell.angle_alpha   90.00
_cell.angle_beta   90.00
_cell.angle_gamma   90.00
#
_symmetry.space_group_name_H-M   'P 1'
#
loop_
_entity.id
_entity.type
_entity.pdbx_description
1 polymer ?
#
loop_
_entity_poly.entity_id
_entity_poly.type
_entity_poly.pdbx_seq_one_letter_code
_entity_poly.pdbx_strand_id
1 'polypeptide(L)'
;SDIVHQSVYELVHSEDREELQRQLLWNSFLPADMSSMQLSETLAPDKIIYLERSFTVRFRCLLDNTSGFLRLDIRGRIKILHGQNRKTEEPPLALFAYCTPFGPPSLLEIPHKENMFKSKHKLDFSLVS
;
A
#
# COMPACT_ATOMS: atom_id res chain seq x y z
N SER A 1 5.52 -3.71 22.06
CA SER A 1 4.84 -3.08 20.91
C SER A 1 4.18 -4.20 20.16
N ASP A 2 2.85 -4.23 20.14
CA ASP A 2 2.06 -5.41 19.74
C ASP A 2 2.10 -5.71 18.24
N ILE A 3 2.70 -4.82 17.44
CA ILE A 3 2.72 -4.87 15.98
C ILE A 3 4.14 -5.04 15.42
N VAL A 4 5.15 -4.54 16.13
CA VAL A 4 6.53 -4.53 15.63
C VAL A 4 7.12 -5.94 15.66
N HIS A 5 7.80 -6.34 14.59
CA HIS A 5 8.30 -7.70 14.37
C HIS A 5 7.23 -8.79 14.23
N GLN A 6 5.96 -8.41 14.04
CA GLN A 6 4.88 -9.34 13.72
C GLN A 6 4.65 -9.44 12.20
N SER A 7 4.03 -10.53 11.79
CA SER A 7 3.65 -10.72 10.39
C SER A 7 2.51 -9.78 10.01
N VAL A 8 2.72 -8.95 8.98
CA VAL A 8 1.68 -8.04 8.47
C VAL A 8 0.42 -8.78 8.00
N TYR A 9 0.54 -10.04 7.60
CA TYR A 9 -0.58 -10.87 7.12
C TYR A 9 -1.61 -11.22 8.20
N GLU A 10 -1.24 -11.11 9.49
CA GLU A 10 -2.17 -11.28 10.62
C GLU A 10 -3.07 -10.05 10.79
N LEU A 11 -2.61 -8.91 10.30
CA LEU A 11 -3.29 -7.62 10.37
C LEU A 11 -4.09 -7.32 9.11
N VAL A 12 -3.84 -8.00 7.99
CA VAL A 12 -4.51 -7.75 6.71
C VAL A 12 -5.67 -8.71 6.49
N HIS A 13 -6.77 -8.20 5.91
CA HIS A 13 -7.92 -9.01 5.50
C HIS A 13 -7.50 -10.14 4.57
N SER A 14 -8.07 -11.35 4.74
CA SER A 14 -7.64 -12.56 4.03
C SER A 14 -7.63 -12.40 2.51
N GLU A 15 -8.67 -11.78 1.95
CA GLU A 15 -8.80 -11.50 0.51
C GLU A 15 -7.74 -10.55 -0.05
N ASP A 16 -7.12 -9.70 0.79
CA ASP A 16 -6.14 -8.72 0.33
C ASP A 16 -4.69 -9.24 0.45
N ARG A 17 -4.48 -10.45 0.99
CA ARG A 17 -3.13 -10.98 1.29
C ARG A 17 -2.31 -11.25 0.04
N GLU A 18 -2.91 -11.85 -0.99
CA GLU A 18 -2.22 -12.14 -2.25
C GLU A 18 -1.82 -10.86 -2.98
N GLU A 19 -2.71 -9.85 -2.97
CA GLU A 19 -2.42 -8.52 -3.51
C GLU A 19 -1.26 -7.88 -2.76
N LEU A 20 -1.32 -7.86 -1.42
CA LEU A 20 -0.25 -7.31 -0.59
C LEU A 20 1.09 -8.00 -0.87
N GLN A 21 1.10 -9.32 -1.00
CA GLN A 21 2.32 -10.06 -1.34
C GLN A 21 2.89 -9.59 -2.67
N ARG A 22 2.05 -9.40 -3.70
CA ARG A 22 2.46 -8.87 -4.99
C ARG A 22 3.02 -7.45 -4.89
N GLN A 23 2.41 -6.60 -4.06
CA GLN A 23 2.88 -5.23 -3.78
C GLN A 23 4.26 -5.22 -3.09
N LEU A 24 4.55 -6.20 -2.25
CA LEU A 24 5.84 -6.33 -1.56
C LEU A 24 6.97 -6.88 -2.46
N LEU A 25 6.63 -7.62 -3.50
CA LEU A 25 7.59 -8.10 -4.49
C LEU A 25 8.07 -6.94 -5.37
N TRP A 26 9.40 -6.80 -5.50
CA TRP A 26 10.00 -5.67 -6.22
C TRP A 26 9.74 -5.73 -7.73
N ASN A 27 9.71 -6.94 -8.30
CA ASN A 27 9.63 -7.19 -9.73
C ASN A 27 8.20 -7.35 -10.27
N SER A 28 7.17 -7.40 -9.41
CA SER A 28 5.81 -7.71 -9.83
C SER A 28 5.14 -6.69 -10.74
N PHE A 29 5.63 -5.46 -10.77
CA PHE A 29 5.10 -4.36 -11.59
C PHE A 29 6.08 -3.93 -12.68
N LEU A 30 7.08 -4.75 -12.98
CA LEU A 30 7.97 -4.48 -14.10
C LEU A 30 7.22 -4.65 -15.42
N PRO A 31 7.48 -3.77 -16.41
CA PRO A 31 7.06 -4.00 -17.78
C PRO A 31 7.53 -5.35 -18.32
N ALA A 32 6.77 -5.98 -19.21
CA ALA A 32 7.05 -7.32 -19.72
C ALA A 32 8.41 -7.42 -20.44
N ASP A 33 8.80 -6.36 -21.15
CA ASP A 33 10.10 -6.18 -21.80
C ASP A 33 11.27 -6.05 -20.82
N MET A 34 10.98 -5.75 -19.56
CA MET A 34 11.96 -5.58 -18.47
C MET A 34 11.90 -6.72 -17.44
N SER A 35 11.17 -7.80 -17.73
CA SER A 35 10.97 -8.94 -16.81
C SER A 35 12.27 -9.69 -16.44
N SER A 36 13.29 -9.60 -17.29
CA SER A 36 14.62 -10.17 -17.06
C SER A 36 15.60 -9.23 -16.35
N MET A 37 15.18 -8.00 -16.03
CA MET A 37 16.05 -7.06 -15.31
C MET A 37 16.40 -7.61 -13.94
N GLN A 38 17.63 -7.32 -13.51
CA GLN A 38 18.08 -7.63 -12.17
C GLN A 38 17.68 -6.54 -11.17
N LEU A 39 17.65 -6.90 -9.89
CA LEU A 39 17.36 -5.96 -8.80
C LEU A 39 18.34 -4.77 -8.80
N SER A 40 19.63 -5.02 -9.05
CA SER A 40 20.68 -4.01 -9.12
C SER A 40 20.39 -2.91 -10.15
N GLU A 41 19.84 -3.28 -11.31
CA GLU A 41 19.46 -2.33 -12.35
C GLU A 41 18.22 -1.53 -11.95
N THR A 42 17.25 -2.17 -11.31
CA THR A 42 15.99 -1.52 -10.91
C THR A 42 16.21 -0.48 -9.79
N LEU A 43 17.27 -0.66 -9.00
CA LEU A 43 17.70 0.29 -7.97
C LEU A 43 18.42 1.52 -8.55
N ALA A 44 18.72 1.55 -9.85
CA ALA A 44 19.32 2.71 -10.50
C ALA A 44 18.37 3.93 -10.44
N PRO A 45 18.87 5.17 -10.24
CA PRO A 45 18.05 6.36 -10.01
C PRO A 45 16.96 6.61 -11.06
N ASP A 46 17.24 6.26 -12.31
CA ASP A 46 16.34 6.39 -13.47
C ASP A 46 15.21 5.34 -13.51
N LYS A 47 15.35 4.23 -12.77
CA LYS A 47 14.40 3.10 -12.74
C LYS A 47 13.64 2.96 -11.41
N ILE A 48 13.88 3.86 -10.46
CA ILE A 48 13.24 3.83 -9.13
C ILE A 48 11.71 3.90 -9.21
N ILE A 49 11.15 4.48 -10.27
CA ILE A 49 9.70 4.58 -10.47
C ILE A 49 9.00 3.20 -10.45
N TYR A 50 9.68 2.15 -10.90
CA TYR A 50 9.14 0.79 -10.89
C TYR A 50 9.05 0.16 -9.48
N LEU A 51 9.72 0.78 -8.50
CA LEU A 51 9.68 0.38 -7.09
C LEU A 51 8.64 1.16 -6.29
N GLU A 52 7.97 2.14 -6.90
CA GLU A 52 6.87 2.85 -6.25
C GLU A 52 5.64 1.94 -6.11
N ARG A 53 4.94 2.09 -4.99
CA ARG A 53 3.74 1.33 -4.66
C ARG A 53 2.64 2.29 -4.26
N SER A 54 1.47 2.11 -4.86
CA SER A 54 0.25 2.82 -4.54
C SER A 54 -0.89 1.83 -4.63
N PHE A 55 -1.45 1.45 -3.49
CA PHE A 55 -2.50 0.44 -3.44
C PHE A 55 -3.37 0.63 -2.21
N THR A 56 -4.54 0.00 -2.25
CA THR A 56 -5.48 0.01 -1.14
C THR A 56 -5.55 -1.37 -0.50
N VAL A 57 -5.59 -1.41 0.83
CA VAL A 57 -5.63 -2.68 1.58
C VAL A 57 -6.41 -2.49 2.88
N ARG A 58 -7.14 -3.52 3.31
CA ARG A 58 -7.88 -3.52 4.57
C ARG A 58 -7.02 -4.07 5.69
N PHE A 59 -6.81 -3.25 6.71
CA PHE A 59 -6.15 -3.63 7.96
C PHE A 59 -7.18 -3.83 9.07
N ARG A 60 -6.91 -4.78 9.96
CA ARG A 60 -7.68 -4.99 11.19
C ARG A 60 -7.71 -3.67 11.98
N CYS A 61 -8.90 -3.23 12.31
CA CYS A 61 -9.14 -2.00 13.04
C CYS A 61 -9.96 -2.32 14.28
N LEU A 62 -9.36 -2.14 15.46
CA LEU A 62 -10.01 -2.38 16.75
C LEU A 62 -11.08 -1.33 17.08
N LEU A 63 -11.06 -0.19 16.39
CA LEU A 63 -12.03 0.90 16.55
C LEU A 63 -13.20 0.81 15.57
N ASP A 64 -13.15 -0.11 14.60
CA ASP A 64 -14.24 -0.31 13.64
C ASP A 64 -15.28 -1.27 14.22
N ASN A 65 -16.46 -0.76 14.53
CA ASN A 65 -17.58 -1.54 15.05
C ASN A 65 -18.42 -2.22 13.96
N THR A 66 -18.03 -2.11 12.69
CA THR A 66 -18.77 -2.70 11.57
C THR A 66 -18.18 -4.04 11.15
N SER A 67 -17.05 -4.02 10.46
CA SER A 67 -16.37 -5.20 9.91
C SER A 67 -15.15 -5.63 10.73
N GLY A 68 -14.65 -4.75 11.60
CA GLY A 68 -13.36 -4.90 12.27
C GLY A 68 -12.17 -4.59 11.37
N PHE A 69 -12.39 -3.92 10.23
CA PHE A 69 -11.36 -3.58 9.25
C PHE A 69 -11.49 -2.14 8.75
N LEU A 70 -10.35 -1.48 8.58
CA LEU A 70 -10.23 -0.16 7.99
C LEU A 70 -9.47 -0.26 6.67
N ARG A 71 -10.06 0.32 5.62
CA ARG A 71 -9.41 0.44 4.32
C ARG A 71 -8.39 1.58 4.37
N LEU A 72 -7.15 1.30 3.99
CA LEU A 72 -6.05 2.27 3.94
C LEU A 72 -5.54 2.42 2.51
N ASP A 73 -5.30 3.65 2.08
CA ASP A 73 -4.48 3.97 0.90
C ASP A 73 -3.01 3.98 1.34
N ILE A 74 -2.22 3.06 0.78
CA ILE A 74 -0.80 2.92 1.07
C ILE A 74 0.00 3.47 -0.10
N ARG A 75 0.89 4.41 0.20
CA ARG A 75 1.80 5.00 -0.77
C ARG A 75 3.22 4.94 -0.24
N GLY A 76 4.11 4.45 -1.08
CA GLY A 76 5.48 4.22 -0.67
C GLY A 76 6.35 3.67 -1.76
N ARG A 77 7.47 3.09 -1.34
CA ARG A 77 8.48 2.57 -2.25
C ARG A 77 9.22 1.39 -1.64
N ILE A 78 9.53 0.40 -2.45
CA ILE A 78 10.43 -0.70 -2.10
C ILE A 78 11.88 -0.19 -2.10
N LYS A 79 12.60 -0.41 -1.00
CA LYS A 79 14.03 -0.04 -0.85
C LYS A 79 14.78 -1.13 -0.09
N ILE A 80 16.12 -1.06 -0.14
CA ILE A 80 16.96 -1.92 0.68
C ILE A 80 16.80 -1.55 2.16
N LEU A 81 16.59 -2.56 3.00
CA LEU A 81 16.55 -2.44 4.45
C LEU A 81 17.93 -2.75 5.03
N HIS A 82 18.75 -1.73 5.22
CA HIS A 82 20.08 -1.89 5.79
C HIS A 82 20.05 -2.29 7.28
N GLY A 83 21.15 -2.87 7.77
CA GLY A 83 21.32 -3.19 9.21
C GLY A 83 20.65 -4.49 9.67
N GLN A 84 20.11 -5.29 8.75
CA GLN A 84 19.59 -6.62 9.09
C GLN A 84 20.75 -7.58 9.38
N ASN A 85 20.73 -8.24 10.54
CA ASN A 85 21.74 -9.22 10.95
C ASN A 85 21.47 -10.61 10.32
N ARG A 86 21.18 -10.63 9.01
CA ARG A 86 20.94 -11.84 8.22
C ARG A 86 21.88 -11.86 7.02
N LYS A 87 22.60 -12.96 6.86
CA LYS A 87 23.43 -13.21 5.67
C LYS A 87 22.54 -13.80 4.58
N THR A 88 21.90 -12.95 3.80
CA THR A 88 21.18 -13.34 2.58
C THR A 88 22.04 -13.05 1.36
N GLU A 89 21.92 -13.89 0.32
CA GLU A 89 22.62 -13.70 -0.96
C GLU A 89 22.13 -12.43 -1.67
N GLU A 90 20.84 -12.15 -1.58
CA GLU A 90 20.23 -10.90 -2.05
C GLU A 90 20.06 -9.88 -0.91
N PRO A 91 20.17 -8.57 -1.22
CA PRO A 91 19.95 -7.52 -0.23
C PRO A 91 18.49 -7.56 0.26
N PRO A 92 18.24 -7.48 1.58
CA PRO A 92 16.88 -7.48 2.10
C PRO A 92 16.13 -6.23 1.64
N LEU A 93 14.93 -6.42 1.10
CA LEU A 93 14.06 -5.35 0.64
C LEU A 93 12.90 -5.13 1.63
N ALA A 94 12.42 -3.90 1.71
CA ALA A 94 11.24 -3.54 2.50
C ALA A 94 10.45 -2.43 1.80
N LEU A 95 9.14 -2.42 2.06
CA LEU A 95 8.26 -1.32 1.70
C LEU A 95 8.34 -0.21 2.75
N PHE A 96 8.75 0.97 2.33
CA PHE A 96 8.68 2.19 3.13
C PHE A 96 7.48 3.00 2.65
N ALA A 97 6.45 3.11 3.48
CA ALA A 97 5.18 3.72 3.08
C ALA A 97 4.53 4.51 4.20
N TYR A 98 3.64 5.42 3.82
CA TYR A 98 2.63 6.00 4.70
C TYR A 98 1.26 5.44 4.34
N CYS A 99 0.39 5.36 5.35
CA CYS A 99 -0.95 4.80 5.22
C CYS A 99 -1.96 5.89 5.56
N THR A 100 -2.88 6.16 4.64
CA THR A 100 -3.95 7.15 4.81
C THR A 100 -5.28 6.43 4.92
N PRO A 101 -6.13 6.68 5.92
CA PRO A 101 -7.45 6.07 6.00
C PRO A 101 -8.31 6.47 4.80
N PHE A 102 -8.94 5.48 4.17
CA PHE A 102 -9.85 5.69 3.06
C PHE A 102 -11.24 6.06 3.58
N GLY A 103 -11.62 7.31 3.43
CA GLY A 103 -12.92 7.83 3.87
C GLY A 103 -12.85 9.32 4.20
N PRO A 104 -13.99 10.01 4.37
CA PRO A 104 -13.98 11.37 4.89
C PRO A 104 -13.25 11.38 6.24
N PRO A 105 -12.43 12.42 6.54
CA PRO A 105 -11.83 12.57 7.87
C PRO A 105 -12.94 12.49 8.92
N SER A 106 -12.65 11.89 10.07
CA SER A 106 -13.64 11.78 11.14
C SER A 106 -14.20 13.18 11.43
N LEU A 107 -15.52 13.31 11.49
CA LEU A 107 -16.25 14.58 11.63
C LEU A 107 -15.84 15.40 12.88
N LEU A 108 -15.01 14.84 13.75
CA LEU A 108 -14.59 15.43 15.01
C LEU A 108 -13.39 16.37 14.89
N GLU A 109 -12.66 16.40 13.76
CA GLU A 109 -11.34 17.05 13.75
C GLU A 109 -11.19 18.29 12.86
N ILE A 110 -12.11 18.62 11.93
CA ILE A 110 -11.94 19.80 11.06
C ILE A 110 -13.29 20.42 10.67
N PRO A 111 -13.50 21.75 10.86
CA PRO A 111 -14.65 22.43 10.28
C PRO A 111 -14.55 22.39 8.74
N HIS A 112 -15.50 21.68 8.13
CA HIS A 112 -15.52 21.43 6.69
C HIS A 112 -15.76 22.75 5.93
N LYS A 113 -14.71 23.34 5.33
CA LYS A 113 -14.89 24.20 4.15
C LYS A 113 -15.13 23.27 2.97
N GLU A 114 -16.39 23.03 2.64
CA GLU A 114 -16.78 22.25 1.45
C GLU A 114 -16.47 23.03 0.16
N ASN A 115 -15.20 23.03 -0.27
CA ASN A 115 -14.80 23.49 -1.61
C ASN A 115 -14.67 22.32 -2.62
N MET A 116 -15.21 21.15 -2.29
CA MET A 116 -15.05 19.94 -3.10
C MET A 116 -16.36 19.62 -3.84
N PHE A 117 -16.31 19.61 -5.17
CA PHE A 117 -17.44 19.22 -6.00
C PHE A 117 -17.72 17.72 -5.83
N LYS A 118 -18.89 17.38 -5.27
CA LYS A 118 -19.37 16.00 -5.12
C LYS A 118 -20.36 15.71 -6.24
N SER A 119 -20.20 14.60 -6.95
CA SER A 119 -21.16 14.12 -7.96
C SER A 119 -21.59 12.68 -7.64
N LYS A 120 -22.86 12.36 -7.93
CA LYS A 120 -23.40 11.00 -7.77
C LYS A 120 -23.40 10.30 -9.12
N HIS A 121 -22.84 9.11 -9.15
CA HIS A 121 -22.76 8.27 -10.35
C HIS A 121 -23.30 6.88 -10.04
N LYS A 122 -23.85 6.23 -11.06
CA LYS A 122 -24.11 4.79 -11.03
C LYS A 122 -22.78 4.04 -11.04
N LEU A 123 -22.82 2.73 -10.78
CA LEU A 123 -21.64 1.87 -10.82
C LEU A 123 -21.00 1.77 -12.23
N ASP A 124 -21.72 2.18 -13.27
CA ASP A 124 -21.23 2.30 -14.65
C ASP A 124 -20.63 3.69 -14.96
N PHE A 125 -20.40 4.52 -13.93
CA PHE A 125 -19.92 5.91 -14.04
C PHE A 125 -20.85 6.86 -14.82
N SER A 126 -22.08 6.44 -15.14
CA SER A 126 -23.09 7.37 -15.65
C SER A 126 -23.60 8.27 -14.54
N LEU A 127 -23.78 9.56 -14.86
CA LEU A 127 -24.30 10.54 -13.92
C LEU A 127 -25.72 10.14 -13.48
N VAL A 128 -25.94 10.16 -12.17
CA VAL A 128 -27.29 10.10 -11.61
C VAL A 128 -27.81 11.53 -11.59
N SER A 129 -28.66 11.85 -12.57
CA SER A 129 -29.48 13.07 -12.56
C SER A 129 -30.54 13.02 -11.48
#